data_AF-A0A1B6J582-F1
#
_entry.id   AF-A0A1B6J582-F1
#
_cell.length_a   1.000
_cell.length_b   1.000
_cell.length_c   1.000
_cell.angle_alpha   90.00
_cell.angle_beta   90.00
_cell.angle_gamma   90.00
#
_symmetry.space_group_name_H-M   'P 1'
#
loop_
_entity.id
_entity.type
_entity.pdbx_description
1 polymer ?
#
loop_
_entity_poly.entity_id
_entity_poly.type
_entity_poly.pdbx_seq_one_letter_code
_entity_poly.pdbx_strand_id
1 'polypeptide(L)'
;PESTVLEPESCFNSFFTSFMFEFDNLFPAKTLSGVKSKRTRPTAKIVDKTWYTPKLRHLKSLVVAVHDRYKSAKSVEEQIKLYSTYLRTNRLYRSKVTDAKRAHNV
;
A
#
# COMPACT_ATOMS: atom_id res chain seq x y z
N PRO A 1 -22.12 -32.44 45.49
CA PRO A 1 -22.24 -31.70 44.22
C PRO A 1 -21.03 -30.78 44.04
N GLU A 2 -19.95 -31.33 43.50
CA GLU A 2 -18.72 -30.59 43.20
C GLU A 2 -18.94 -29.69 41.98
N SER A 3 -18.85 -28.39 42.22
CA SER A 3 -18.79 -27.35 41.20
C SER A 3 -17.43 -27.42 40.50
N THR A 4 -17.39 -28.01 39.31
CA THR A 4 -16.23 -27.97 38.42
C THR A 4 -15.96 -26.52 38.01
N VAL A 5 -15.03 -25.87 38.70
CA VAL A 5 -14.48 -24.58 38.28
C VAL A 5 -13.70 -24.86 37.00
N LEU A 6 -14.30 -24.56 35.85
CA LEU A 6 -13.61 -24.64 34.57
C LEU A 6 -12.49 -23.60 34.61
N GLU A 7 -11.25 -24.09 34.60
CA GLU A 7 -10.05 -23.26 34.53
C GLU A 7 -10.23 -22.22 33.41
N PRO A 8 -9.95 -20.93 33.64
CA PRO A 8 -10.17 -19.86 32.67
C PRO A 8 -9.55 -20.14 31.29
N GLU A 9 -8.43 -20.85 31.28
CA GLU A 9 -7.74 -21.29 30.06
C GLU A 9 -8.60 -22.23 29.20
N SER A 10 -9.39 -23.10 29.82
CA SER A 10 -10.27 -24.04 29.10
C SER A 10 -11.41 -23.30 28.38
N CYS A 11 -12.00 -22.30 29.03
CA CYS A 11 -13.03 -21.44 28.46
C CYS A 11 -12.47 -20.60 27.30
N PHE A 12 -11.28 -20.03 27.48
CA PHE A 12 -10.62 -19.25 26.43
C PHE A 12 -10.26 -20.12 25.23
N ASN A 13 -9.72 -21.32 25.44
CA ASN A 13 -9.39 -22.24 24.36
C ASN A 13 -10.64 -22.64 23.57
N SER A 14 -11.74 -22.97 24.26
CA SER A 14 -13.00 -23.29 23.58
C SER A 14 -13.53 -22.13 22.74
N PHE A 15 -13.45 -20.90 23.24
CA PHE A 15 -13.82 -19.71 22.47
C PHE A 15 -12.90 -19.53 21.25
N PHE A 16 -11.59 -19.62 21.45
CA PHE A 16 -10.61 -19.37 20.41
C PHE A 16 -10.70 -20.40 19.28
N THR A 17 -10.92 -21.67 19.61
CA THR A 17 -11.14 -22.73 18.62
C THR A 17 -12.39 -22.47 17.77
N SER A 18 -13.52 -22.10 18.40
CA SER A 18 -14.74 -21.76 17.67
C SER A 18 -14.57 -20.51 16.80
N PHE A 19 -13.89 -19.49 17.32
CA PHE A 19 -13.58 -18.28 16.57
C PHE A 19 -12.71 -18.58 15.34
N MET A 20 -11.65 -19.36 15.50
CA MET A 20 -10.75 -19.71 14.39
C MET A 20 -11.44 -20.57 13.34
N PHE A 21 -12.32 -21.49 13.75
CA PHE A 21 -13.13 -22.28 12.83
C PHE A 21 -14.03 -21.39 11.95
N GLU A 22 -14.74 -20.43 12.56
CA GLU A 22 -15.55 -19.48 11.79
C GLU A 22 -14.70 -18.52 10.95
N PHE A 23 -13.57 -18.08 11.47
CA PHE A 23 -12.62 -17.23 10.74
C PHE A 23 -12.11 -17.93 9.49
N ASP A 24 -11.67 -19.19 9.58
CA ASP A 24 -11.15 -19.96 8.44
C ASP A 24 -12.25 -20.28 7.41
N ASN A 25 -13.50 -20.45 7.85
CA ASN A 25 -14.64 -20.62 6.93
C ASN A 25 -14.97 -19.33 6.16
N LEU A 26 -14.89 -18.17 6.82
CA LEU A 26 -15.19 -16.86 6.21
C LEU A 26 -14.02 -16.31 5.39
N PHE A 27 -12.79 -16.62 5.81
CA PHE A 27 -11.55 -16.20 5.18
C PHE A 27 -10.74 -17.43 4.78
N PRO A 28 -11.25 -18.28 3.88
CA PRO A 28 -10.54 -19.48 3.46
C PRO A 28 -9.16 -19.05 2.98
N ALA A 29 -8.12 -19.57 3.64
CA ALA A 29 -6.75 -19.30 3.30
C ALA A 29 -6.62 -19.60 1.81
N LYS A 30 -6.55 -18.55 0.98
CA LYS A 30 -6.42 -18.69 -0.46
C LYS A 30 -5.09 -19.35 -0.69
N THR A 31 -5.08 -20.68 -0.75
CA THR A 31 -3.98 -21.42 -1.36
C THR A 31 -3.95 -20.89 -2.77
N LEU A 32 -2.97 -20.03 -3.04
CA LEU A 32 -2.64 -19.58 -4.39
C LEU A 32 -2.26 -20.84 -5.16
N SER A 33 -3.27 -21.55 -5.67
CA SER A 33 -3.06 -22.76 -6.43
C SER A 33 -2.18 -22.37 -7.59
N GLY A 34 -1.05 -23.07 -7.68
CA GLY A 34 0.00 -22.79 -8.61
C GLY A 34 -0.50 -22.91 -10.04
N VAL A 35 -0.96 -21.81 -10.61
CA VAL A 35 -0.87 -21.61 -12.05
C VAL A 35 0.61 -21.41 -12.32
N LYS A 36 1.34 -22.51 -12.54
CA LYS A 36 2.66 -22.52 -13.17
C LYS A 36 2.49 -22.05 -14.61
N SER A 37 2.16 -20.78 -14.78
CA SER A 37 2.41 -20.10 -16.03
C SER A 37 3.92 -20.02 -16.15
N LYS A 38 4.50 -20.90 -16.97
CA LYS A 38 5.84 -20.71 -17.54
C LYS A 38 5.81 -19.48 -18.47
N ARG A 39 5.37 -18.33 -17.97
CA ARG A 39 5.85 -17.05 -18.48
C ARG A 39 7.26 -16.97 -17.92
N THR A 40 8.24 -17.11 -18.79
CA THR A 40 9.55 -16.51 -18.59
C THR A 40 9.29 -15.11 -18.05
N ARG A 41 9.32 -14.95 -16.73
CA ARG A 41 9.34 -13.61 -16.13
C ARG A 41 10.59 -13.01 -16.75
N PRO A 42 10.50 -11.89 -17.49
CA PRO A 42 11.72 -11.18 -17.83
C PRO A 42 12.42 -10.98 -16.49
N THR A 43 13.63 -11.53 -16.35
CA THR A 43 14.50 -11.29 -15.20
C THR A 43 14.40 -9.80 -14.94
N ALA A 44 13.82 -9.45 -13.79
CA ALA A 44 13.52 -8.07 -13.47
C ALA A 44 14.84 -7.33 -13.63
N LYS A 45 14.98 -6.57 -14.72
CA LYS A 45 16.16 -5.74 -14.91
C LYS A 45 16.21 -4.92 -13.63
N ILE A 46 17.28 -5.10 -12.86
CA ILE A 46 17.51 -4.29 -11.67
C ILE A 46 17.61 -2.87 -12.22
N VAL A 47 16.49 -2.16 -12.20
CA VAL A 47 16.45 -0.79 -12.68
C VAL A 47 17.27 -0.04 -11.66
N ASP A 48 18.46 0.37 -12.07
CA ASP A 48 19.29 1.17 -11.21
C ASP A 48 18.50 2.44 -10.84
N LYS A 49 18.33 2.63 -9.53
CA LYS A 49 17.58 3.73 -8.91
C LYS A 49 18.52 4.64 -8.13
N THR A 50 19.83 4.54 -8.30
CA THR A 50 20.84 5.46 -7.78
C THR A 50 20.52 6.93 -8.11
N TRP A 51 19.92 7.20 -9.28
CA TRP A 51 19.43 8.54 -9.66
C TRP A 51 18.26 9.06 -8.79
N TYR A 52 17.59 8.20 -8.01
CA TYR A 52 16.43 8.56 -7.22
C TYR A 52 16.83 9.13 -5.86
N THR A 53 16.98 10.45 -5.81
CA THR A 53 17.43 11.17 -4.61
C THR A 53 16.37 11.27 -3.50
N PRO A 54 16.77 11.48 -2.23
CA PRO A 54 15.85 11.78 -1.13
C PRO A 54 14.94 12.98 -1.40
N LYS A 55 15.44 13.98 -2.14
CA LYS A 55 14.66 15.16 -2.54
C LYS A 55 13.50 14.79 -3.47
N LEU A 56 13.72 13.88 -4.42
CA LEU A 56 12.64 13.35 -5.27
C LEU A 56 11.63 12.53 -4.48
N ARG A 57 12.07 11.82 -3.43
CA ARG A 57 11.18 11.10 -2.51
C ARG A 57 10.26 12.04 -1.75
N HIS A 58 10.79 13.13 -1.20
CA HIS A 58 9.97 14.15 -0.54
C HIS A 58 8.97 14.78 -1.51
N LEU A 59 9.41 15.11 -2.73
CA LEU A 59 8.53 15.69 -3.74
C LEU A 59 7.42 14.71 -4.16
N LYS A 60 7.72 13.42 -4.30
CA LYS A 60 6.71 12.38 -4.54
C LYS A 60 5.70 12.31 -3.39
N SER A 61 6.18 12.36 -2.14
CA SER A 61 5.33 12.33 -0.96
C SER A 61 4.39 13.54 -0.91
N LEU A 62 4.89 14.72 -1.28
CA LEU A 62 4.07 15.92 -1.42
C LEU A 62 2.98 15.76 -2.50
N VAL A 63 3.32 15.20 -3.67
CA VAL A 63 2.32 14.93 -4.73
C VAL A 63 1.20 14.02 -4.21
N VAL A 64 1.55 12.96 -3.48
CA VAL A 64 0.58 12.04 -2.88
C VAL A 64 -0.29 12.76 -1.86
N ALA A 65 0.30 13.51 -0.91
CA ALA A 65 -0.45 14.23 0.11
C ALA A 65 -1.43 15.26 -0.48
N VAL A 66 -1.04 15.98 -1.54
CA VAL A 66 -1.93 16.94 -2.21
C VAL A 66 -3.04 16.23 -2.97
N HIS A 67 -2.74 15.10 -3.63
CA HIS A 67 -3.75 14.27 -4.30
C HIS A 67 -4.78 13.73 -3.31
N ASP A 68 -4.33 13.22 -2.16
CA ASP A 68 -5.21 12.66 -1.14
C ASP A 68 -6.12 13.75 -0.55
N ARG A 69 -5.56 14.94 -0.27
CA ARG A 69 -6.34 16.10 0.15
C ARG A 69 -7.38 16.52 -0.89
N TYR A 70 -7.01 16.54 -2.17
CA TYR A 70 -7.94 16.82 -3.27
C TYR A 70 -9.09 15.80 -3.31
N LYS A 71 -8.79 14.51 -3.09
CA LYS A 71 -9.80 13.44 -3.07
C LYS A 71 -10.72 13.51 -1.86
N SER A 72 -10.22 14.01 -0.72
CA SER A 72 -10.99 14.17 0.51
C SER A 72 -11.68 15.53 0.66
N ALA A 73 -11.54 16.43 -0.32
CA ALA A 73 -12.11 17.77 -0.26
C ALA A 73 -13.64 17.70 -0.22
N LYS A 74 -14.26 18.50 0.66
CA LYS A 74 -15.72 18.53 0.85
C LYS A 74 -16.41 19.65 0.07
N SER A 75 -15.68 20.71 -0.27
CA SER A 75 -16.17 21.85 -1.07
C SER A 75 -15.64 21.78 -2.50
N VAL A 76 -16.47 22.19 -3.46
CA VAL A 76 -16.10 22.26 -4.87
C VAL A 76 -15.00 23.31 -5.10
N GLU A 77 -15.08 24.46 -4.43
CA GLU A 77 -14.05 25.51 -4.51
C GLU A 77 -12.70 25.02 -3.97
N GLU A 78 -12.72 24.30 -2.86
CA GLU A 78 -11.52 23.69 -2.28
C GLU A 78 -10.96 22.61 -3.21
N GLN A 79 -11.82 21.78 -3.78
CA GLN A 79 -11.45 20.73 -4.72
C GLN A 79 -10.76 21.28 -5.96
N ILE A 80 -11.27 22.38 -6.55
CA ILE A 80 -10.66 23.05 -7.71
C ILE A 80 -9.27 23.61 -7.36
N LYS A 81 -9.13 24.24 -6.19
CA LYS A 81 -7.83 24.77 -5.71
C LYS A 81 -6.81 23.65 -5.48
N LEU A 82 -7.22 22.58 -4.82
CA LEU A 82 -6.33 21.44 -4.55
C LEU A 82 -5.98 20.68 -5.83
N TYR A 83 -6.91 20.57 -6.79
CA TYR A 83 -6.65 19.95 -8.08
C TYR A 83 -5.60 20.72 -8.89
N SER A 84 -5.72 22.05 -8.99
CA SER A 84 -4.71 22.87 -9.67
C SER A 84 -3.33 22.77 -8.99
N THR A 85 -3.32 22.73 -7.66
CA THR A 85 -2.10 22.53 -6.86
C THR A 85 -1.48 21.16 -7.11
N TYR A 86 -2.29 20.09 -7.16
CA TYR A 86 -1.85 18.74 -7.49
C TYR A 86 -1.21 18.70 -8.88
N LEU A 87 -1.86 19.26 -9.91
CA LEU A 87 -1.34 19.28 -11.27
C LEU A 87 0.03 19.97 -11.34
N ARG A 88 0.16 21.14 -10.70
CA ARG A 88 1.42 21.90 -10.66
C ARG A 88 2.54 21.08 -9.99
N THR A 89 2.23 20.47 -8.84
CA THR A 89 3.20 19.70 -8.06
C THR A 89 3.62 18.42 -8.79
N ASN A 90 2.67 17.74 -9.43
CA ASN A 90 2.94 16.53 -10.24
C ASN A 90 3.79 16.86 -11.47
N ARG A 91 3.51 17.98 -12.16
CA ARG A 91 4.34 18.45 -13.28
C ARG A 91 5.77 18.73 -12.82
N LEU A 92 5.95 19.41 -11.68
CA LEU A 92 7.27 19.66 -11.10
C LEU A 92 8.00 18.35 -10.77
N TYR A 93 7.32 17.39 -10.15
CA TYR A 93 7.89 16.06 -9.87
C TYR A 93 8.37 15.35 -11.13
N ARG A 94 7.54 15.28 -12.18
CA ARG A 94 7.91 14.65 -13.46
C ARG A 94 9.11 15.33 -14.13
N SER A 95 9.15 16.67 -14.08
CA SER A 95 10.28 17.44 -14.58
C SER A 95 11.56 17.05 -13.85
N LYS A 96 11.56 17.08 -12.51
CA LYS A 96 12.74 16.75 -11.70
C LYS A 96 13.18 15.29 -11.83
N VAL A 97 12.25 14.36 -12.01
CA VAL A 97 12.57 12.96 -12.32
C VAL A 97 13.27 12.85 -13.67
N THR A 98 12.80 13.58 -14.68
CA THR A 98 13.41 13.58 -16.01
C THR A 98 14.81 14.17 -15.96
N ASP A 99 14.99 15.29 -15.26
CA ASP A 99 16.30 15.93 -15.06
C ASP A 99 17.29 14.98 -14.36
N ALA A 100 16.86 14.31 -13.28
CA ALA A 100 17.70 13.38 -12.55
C ALA A 100 18.10 12.15 -13.37
N LYS A 101 17.17 11.61 -14.17
CA LYS A 101 17.48 10.50 -15.10
C LYS A 101 18.46 10.94 -16.19
N ARG A 102 18.32 12.15 -16.73
CA ARG A 102 19.25 12.70 -17.70
C ARG A 102 20.64 12.85 -17.08
N ALA A 103 20.75 13.45 -15.89
CA ALA A 103 22.02 13.66 -15.20
C ALA A 103 22.74 12.35 -14.82
N HIS A 104 22.02 11.24 -14.64
CA HIS A 104 22.61 9.93 -14.37
C HIS A 104 23.07 9.19 -15.65
N ASN A 105 22.46 9.49 -16.79
CA ASN A 105 22.81 8.87 -18.08
C ASN A 105 23.89 9.66 -18.83
N VAL A 106 24.40 10.74 -18.24
CA VAL A 106 25.58 11.51 -18.66
C VAL A 106 26.74 11.06 -17.79
#